data_AF-A0A8S4FBZ1-F1
#
_entry.id   AF-A0A8S4FBZ1-F1
#
_cell.length_a   1.000
_cell.length_b   1.000
_cell.length_c   1.000
_cell.angle_alpha   90.00
_cell.angle_beta   90.00
_cell.angle_gamma   90.00
#
_symmetry.space_group_name_H-M   'P 1'
#
loop_
_entity.id
_entity.type
_entity.pdbx_description
1 polymer ?
#
loop_
_entity_poly.entity_id
_entity_poly.type
_entity_poly.pdbx_seq_one_letter_code
_entity_poly.pdbx_strand_id
1 'polypeptide(L)'
;MELQQQEEEYLKPIVDRFTKYGNSVTWAWLIASYGTWVFNYGENLLMVIVQIETLHEIDPTYITFYLLWPTEPATGRWNVYPYIVVQFLYSFFTVTYLNVFDVLCVSTMIAMAGQIEVLSEMFRRALDTDSEEEQYRNLITCYKRYADILL
;
A
#
# COMPACT_ATOMS: atom_id res chain seq x y z
N MET A 1 -27.75 18.77 -18.61
CA MET A 1 -26.87 17.75 -19.21
C MET A 1 -25.54 18.34 -19.63
N GLU A 2 -25.50 19.41 -20.42
CA GLU A 2 -24.23 20.04 -20.85
C GLU A 2 -23.41 20.65 -19.68
N LEU A 3 -24.05 21.31 -18.70
CA LEU A 3 -23.38 21.85 -17.50
C LEU A 3 -22.76 20.75 -16.61
N GLN A 4 -23.46 19.63 -16.43
CA GLN A 4 -22.92 18.47 -15.68
C GLN A 4 -21.76 17.79 -16.43
N GLN A 5 -21.84 17.72 -17.77
CA GLN A 5 -20.73 17.20 -18.57
C GLN A 5 -19.50 18.12 -18.50
N GLN A 6 -19.69 19.44 -18.56
CA GLN A 6 -18.60 20.39 -18.32
C GLN A 6 -18.03 20.28 -16.90
N GLU A 7 -18.90 20.05 -15.90
CA GLU A 7 -18.50 19.86 -14.51
C GLU A 7 -17.57 18.64 -14.31
N GLU A 8 -17.89 17.53 -14.96
CA GLU A 8 -17.06 16.33 -14.93
C GLU A 8 -15.74 16.51 -15.72
N GLU A 9 -15.77 17.28 -16.81
CA GLU A 9 -14.63 17.42 -17.71
C GLU A 9 -13.49 18.26 -17.10
N TYR A 10 -13.79 19.26 -16.28
CA TYR A 10 -12.75 20.05 -15.61
C TYR A 10 -12.17 19.39 -14.36
N LEU A 11 -12.90 18.46 -13.73
CA LEU A 11 -12.42 17.69 -12.57
C LEU A 11 -11.55 16.51 -12.99
N LYS A 12 -11.72 16.03 -14.21
CA LYS A 12 -10.97 14.92 -14.79
C LYS A 12 -9.44 15.03 -14.66
N PRO A 13 -8.79 16.19 -14.90
CA PRO A 13 -7.35 16.32 -14.70
C PRO A 13 -6.89 16.13 -13.26
N ILE A 14 -7.74 16.44 -12.26
CA ILE A 14 -7.44 16.19 -10.85
C ILE A 14 -7.53 14.69 -10.58
N VAL A 15 -8.62 14.05 -10.99
CA VAL A 15 -8.84 12.61 -10.81
C VAL A 15 -7.75 11.78 -11.51
N ASP A 16 -7.43 12.11 -12.75
CA ASP A 16 -6.40 11.42 -13.55
C ASP A 16 -5.02 11.54 -12.88
N ARG A 17 -4.72 12.71 -12.29
CA ARG A 17 -3.47 12.97 -11.58
C ARG A 17 -3.35 12.07 -10.34
N PHE A 18 -4.38 12.04 -9.49
CA PHE A 18 -4.37 11.21 -8.29
C PHE A 18 -4.34 9.72 -8.61
N THR A 19 -5.02 9.30 -9.67
CA THR A 19 -4.98 7.90 -10.15
C THR A 19 -3.58 7.54 -10.65
N LYS A 20 -2.97 8.40 -11.48
CA LYS A 20 -1.64 8.16 -12.05
C LYS A 20 -0.55 8.13 -10.98
N TYR A 21 -0.50 9.15 -10.11
CA TYR A 21 0.51 9.19 -9.04
C TYR A 21 0.23 8.15 -7.96
N GLY A 22 -1.04 7.86 -7.66
CA GLY A 22 -1.41 6.78 -6.75
C GLY A 22 -0.87 5.43 -7.20
N ASN A 23 -1.12 5.06 -8.45
CA ASN A 23 -0.56 3.83 -9.01
C ASN A 23 0.98 3.81 -8.97
N SER A 24 1.61 4.94 -9.31
CA SER A 24 3.08 5.04 -9.33
C SER A 24 3.69 4.85 -7.94
N VAL A 25 3.11 5.48 -6.91
CA VAL A 25 3.56 5.37 -5.51
C VAL A 25 3.33 3.97 -4.97
N THR A 26 2.16 3.38 -5.24
CA THR A 26 1.85 1.99 -4.86
C THR A 26 2.85 1.01 -5.44
N TRP A 27 3.16 1.11 -6.73
CA TRP A 27 4.17 0.26 -7.37
C TRP A 27 5.57 0.47 -6.80
N ALA A 28 5.98 1.72 -6.59
CA ALA A 28 7.27 2.02 -5.99
C ALA A 28 7.41 1.42 -4.58
N TRP A 29 6.36 1.53 -3.75
CA TRP A 29 6.31 0.93 -2.43
C TRP A 29 6.41 -0.60 -2.48
N LEU A 30 5.60 -1.24 -3.32
CA LEU A 30 5.63 -2.70 -3.48
C LEU A 30 7.02 -3.20 -3.89
N ILE A 31 7.64 -2.55 -4.88
CA ILE A 31 8.99 -2.92 -5.35
C ILE A 31 10.02 -2.75 -4.23
N ALA A 32 9.99 -1.62 -3.52
CA ALA A 32 10.93 -1.36 -2.42
C ALA A 32 10.74 -2.35 -1.26
N SER A 33 9.49 -2.67 -0.90
CA SER A 33 9.19 -3.62 0.17
C SER A 33 9.63 -5.04 -0.19
N TYR A 34 9.26 -5.55 -1.37
CA TYR A 34 9.71 -6.87 -1.81
C TYR A 34 11.23 -6.91 -2.00
N GLY A 35 11.85 -5.85 -2.50
CA GLY A 35 13.31 -5.75 -2.60
C GLY A 35 13.99 -5.84 -1.23
N THR A 36 13.43 -5.16 -0.23
CA THR A 36 13.90 -5.21 1.17
C THR A 36 13.74 -6.62 1.75
N TRP A 37 12.60 -7.27 1.50
CA TRP A 37 12.38 -8.65 1.94
C TRP A 37 13.36 -9.63 1.27
N VAL A 38 13.56 -9.55 -0.05
CA VAL A 38 14.51 -10.42 -0.77
C VAL A 38 15.93 -10.24 -0.22
N PHE A 39 16.35 -9.01 0.04
CA PHE A 39 17.67 -8.73 0.59
C PHE A 39 17.85 -9.34 1.99
N ASN A 40 16.93 -9.03 2.92
CA ASN A 40 16.99 -9.54 4.28
C ASN A 40 16.82 -11.06 4.36
N TYR A 41 15.92 -11.64 3.57
CA TYR A 41 15.72 -13.09 3.53
C TYR A 41 16.92 -13.79 2.90
N GLY A 42 17.49 -13.23 1.82
CA GLY A 42 18.66 -13.78 1.14
C GLY A 42 19.90 -13.81 2.03
N GLU A 43 20.17 -12.73 2.77
CA GLU A 43 21.26 -12.70 3.75
C GLU A 43 21.06 -13.75 4.87
N ASN A 44 19.84 -13.86 5.40
CA ASN A 44 19.52 -14.87 6.41
C ASN A 44 19.68 -16.30 5.87
N LEU A 45 19.24 -16.58 4.64
CA LEU A 45 19.37 -17.90 4.01
C LEU A 45 20.85 -18.30 3.84
N LEU A 46 21.70 -17.36 3.43
CA LEU A 46 23.14 -17.62 3.31
C LEU A 46 23.76 -17.96 4.67
N MET A 47 23.40 -17.24 5.73
CA MET A 47 23.86 -17.56 7.09
C MET A 47 23.41 -18.95 7.54
N VAL A 48 22.16 -19.34 7.24
CA VAL A 48 21.64 -20.68 7.53
C VAL A 48 22.45 -21.75 6.79
N ILE A 49 22.70 -21.58 5.49
CA ILE A 49 23.46 -22.54 4.69
C ILE A 49 24.87 -22.74 5.26
N VAL A 50 25.55 -21.64 5.61
CA VAL A 50 26.87 -21.71 6.25
C VAL A 50 26.82 -22.47 7.58
N GLN A 51 25.80 -22.23 8.41
CA GLN A 51 25.63 -22.96 9.67
C GLN A 51 25.38 -24.46 9.45
N ILE A 52 24.55 -24.84 8.48
CA ILE A 52 24.32 -26.26 8.17
C ILE A 52 25.63 -26.94 7.75
N GLU A 53 26.39 -26.31 6.86
CA GLU A 53 27.64 -26.88 6.34
C GLU A 53 28.75 -26.92 7.41
N THR A 54 28.71 -26.02 8.40
CA THR A 54 29.72 -25.95 9.48
C THR A 54 29.37 -26.76 10.72
N LEU A 55 28.12 -26.68 11.18
CA LEU A 55 27.65 -27.22 12.47
C LEU A 55 26.72 -28.43 12.31
N HIS A 56 26.21 -28.71 11.11
CA HIS A 56 25.22 -29.76 10.84
C HIS A 56 23.89 -29.61 11.61
N GLU A 57 23.66 -28.44 12.20
CA GLU A 57 22.49 -28.08 13.01
C GLU A 57 22.03 -26.67 12.66
N ILE A 58 20.72 -26.42 12.79
CA ILE A 58 20.15 -25.06 12.74
C ILE A 58 19.59 -24.74 14.11
N ASP A 59 20.16 -23.70 14.73
CA ASP A 59 19.55 -23.06 15.88
C ASP A 59 18.76 -21.82 15.42
N PRO A 60 17.41 -21.85 15.55
CA PRO A 60 16.55 -20.75 15.11
C PRO A 60 16.75 -19.45 15.89
N THR A 61 17.51 -19.44 16.99
CA THR A 61 17.82 -18.24 17.78
C THR A 61 18.97 -17.40 17.21
N TYR A 62 19.88 -17.99 16.44
CA TYR A 62 21.02 -17.27 15.83
C TYR A 62 20.68 -16.60 14.51
N ILE A 63 19.60 -17.04 13.87
CA ILE A 63 19.17 -16.49 12.60
C ILE A 63 18.03 -15.52 12.91
N THR A 64 18.15 -14.28 12.47
CA THR A 64 17.17 -13.23 12.74
C THR A 64 15.95 -13.42 11.83
N PHE A 65 15.26 -14.54 11.97
CA PHE A 65 13.95 -14.75 11.37
C PHE A 65 12.90 -14.22 12.34
N TYR A 66 12.41 -13.02 12.05
CA TYR A 66 11.45 -12.27 12.86
C TYR A 66 10.08 -12.97 13.07
N LEU A 67 9.85 -14.18 12.55
CA LEU A 67 8.51 -14.72 12.28
C LEU A 67 8.39 -16.27 12.35
N LEU A 68 9.24 -17.02 13.07
CA LEU A 68 9.27 -18.49 12.94
C LEU A 68 8.18 -19.29 13.69
N TRP A 69 7.59 -20.25 12.96
CA TRP A 69 7.06 -21.53 13.47
C TRP A 69 7.63 -22.69 12.63
N PRO A 70 8.11 -23.80 13.23
CA PRO A 70 8.29 -24.05 14.66
C PRO A 70 9.62 -23.50 15.21
N THR A 71 9.63 -23.23 16.51
CA THR A 71 10.72 -22.64 17.31
C THR A 71 11.76 -23.66 17.79
N GLU A 72 11.63 -24.93 17.42
CA GLU A 72 12.52 -26.00 17.88
C GLU A 72 13.67 -26.24 16.88
N PRO A 73 14.90 -26.50 17.37
CA PRO A 73 16.04 -26.79 16.50
C PRO A 73 15.80 -28.06 15.68
N ALA A 74 15.87 -27.91 14.36
CA ALA A 74 15.79 -29.04 13.43
C ALA A 74 17.17 -29.70 13.31
N THR A 75 17.27 -30.97 13.71
CA THR A 75 18.51 -31.75 13.62
C THR A 75 18.49 -32.70 12.42
N GLY A 76 19.66 -32.85 11.77
CA GLY A 76 19.85 -33.72 10.61
C GLY A 76 19.71 -33.01 9.27
N ARG A 77 20.73 -33.17 8.40
CA ARG A 77 20.91 -32.47 7.12
C ARG A 77 19.68 -32.53 6.18
N TRP A 78 18.91 -33.61 6.23
CA TRP A 78 17.73 -33.81 5.37
C TRP A 78 16.42 -33.20 5.90
N ASN A 79 16.31 -32.98 7.22
CA ASN A 79 15.14 -32.34 7.84
C ASN A 79 15.18 -30.81 7.71
N VAL A 80 16.37 -30.28 7.44
CA VAL A 80 16.67 -28.86 7.36
C VAL A 80 16.17 -28.22 6.05
N TYR A 81 16.30 -28.89 4.89
CA TYR A 81 15.84 -28.30 3.62
C TYR A 81 14.32 -28.08 3.56
N PRO A 82 13.46 -29.04 3.99
CA PRO A 82 12.02 -28.80 4.11
C PRO A 82 11.69 -27.66 5.06
N TYR A 83 12.42 -27.52 6.18
CA TYR A 83 12.24 -26.42 7.12
C TYR A 83 12.47 -25.06 6.45
N ILE A 84 13.57 -24.91 5.69
CA ILE A 84 13.87 -23.69 4.94
C ILE A 84 12.74 -23.33 3.96
N VAL A 85 12.20 -24.32 3.24
CA VAL A 85 11.09 -24.11 2.29
C VAL A 85 9.83 -23.64 3.00
N VAL A 86 9.48 -24.25 4.15
CA VAL A 86 8.32 -23.81 4.94
C VAL A 86 8.52 -22.38 5.46
N GLN A 87 9.73 -22.03 5.91
CA GLN A 87 10.03 -20.67 6.35
C GLN A 87 9.97 -19.64 5.23
N PHE A 88 10.45 -20.00 4.03
CA PHE A 88 10.29 -19.17 2.85
C PHE A 88 8.83 -18.86 2.59
N LEU A 89 7.97 -19.89 2.55
CA LEU A 89 6.55 -19.72 2.29
C LEU A 89 5.88 -18.88 3.38
N TYR A 90 6.13 -19.16 4.65
CA TYR A 90 5.54 -18.41 5.76
C TYR A 90 5.95 -16.92 5.74
N SER A 91 7.25 -16.66 5.52
CA SER A 91 7.76 -15.28 5.41
C SER A 91 7.17 -14.56 4.20
N PHE A 92 7.14 -15.22 3.04
CA PHE A 92 6.57 -14.66 1.81
C PHE A 92 5.09 -14.30 1.98
N PHE A 93 4.28 -15.19 2.54
CA PHE A 93 2.86 -14.91 2.77
C PHE A 93 2.63 -13.80 3.79
N THR A 94 3.41 -13.77 4.88
CA THR A 94 3.31 -12.71 5.88
C THR A 94 3.66 -11.34 5.29
N VAL A 95 4.77 -11.25 4.55
CA VAL A 95 5.16 -10.00 3.88
C VAL A 95 4.15 -9.59 2.81
N THR A 96 3.63 -10.55 2.04
CA THR A 96 2.58 -10.29 1.05
C THR A 96 1.34 -9.73 1.73
N TYR A 97 0.91 -10.32 2.85
CA TYR A 97 -0.25 -9.84 3.62
C TYR A 97 -0.06 -8.40 4.10
N LEU A 98 1.09 -8.10 4.72
CA LEU A 98 1.42 -6.74 5.17
C LEU A 98 1.46 -5.75 4.01
N ASN A 99 2.10 -6.12 2.90
CA ASN A 99 2.19 -5.28 1.71
C ASN A 99 0.82 -4.97 1.10
N VAL A 100 -0.07 -5.96 1.01
CA VAL A 100 -1.43 -5.74 0.51
C VAL A 100 -2.19 -4.80 1.44
N PHE A 101 -2.04 -4.96 2.75
CA PHE A 101 -2.68 -4.09 3.73
C PHE A 101 -2.17 -2.64 3.63
N ASP A 102 -0.85 -2.45 3.57
CA ASP A 102 -0.23 -1.13 3.42
C ASP A 102 -0.67 -0.44 2.13
N VAL A 103 -0.72 -1.18 1.01
CA VAL A 103 -1.21 -0.66 -0.27
C VAL A 103 -2.68 -0.24 -0.18
N LEU A 104 -3.52 -1.02 0.50
CA LEU A 104 -4.92 -0.66 0.73
C LEU A 104 -5.03 0.66 1.52
N CYS A 105 -4.26 0.81 2.59
CA CYS A 105 -4.22 2.02 3.41
C CYS A 105 -3.76 3.24 2.59
N VAL A 106 -2.63 3.12 1.88
CA VAL A 106 -2.08 4.20 1.04
C VAL A 106 -3.07 4.58 -0.07
N SER A 107 -3.67 3.60 -0.74
CA SER A 107 -4.66 3.85 -1.80
C SER A 107 -5.89 4.59 -1.27
N THR A 108 -6.35 4.25 -0.06
CA THR A 108 -7.47 4.92 0.60
C THR A 108 -7.11 6.38 0.93
N MET A 109 -5.93 6.63 1.48
CA MET A 109 -5.46 7.99 1.77
C MET A 109 -5.35 8.85 0.50
N ILE A 110 -4.83 8.29 -0.60
CA ILE A 110 -4.71 8.98 -1.88
C ILE A 110 -6.09 9.28 -2.47
N ALA A 111 -7.03 8.35 -2.38
CA ALA A 111 -8.41 8.56 -2.81
C ALA A 111 -9.09 9.68 -2.02
N MET A 112 -8.95 9.69 -0.68
CA MET A 112 -9.48 10.76 0.17
C MET A 112 -8.84 12.12 -0.17
N ALA A 113 -7.52 12.17 -0.35
CA ALA A 113 -6.83 13.40 -0.76
C ALA A 113 -7.35 13.92 -2.10
N GLY A 114 -7.61 13.04 -3.06
CA GLY A 114 -8.21 13.40 -4.35
C GLY A 114 -9.63 13.95 -4.21
N GLN A 115 -10.48 13.35 -3.36
CA GLN A 115 -11.83 13.86 -3.09
C GLN A 115 -11.80 15.25 -2.44
N ILE A 116 -10.88 15.49 -1.51
CA ILE A 116 -10.71 16.80 -0.85
C ILE A 116 -10.22 17.84 -1.86
N GLU A 117 -9.28 17.50 -2.74
CA GLU A 117 -8.80 18.42 -3.78
C GLU A 117 -9.92 18.79 -4.77
N VAL A 118 -10.71 17.80 -5.21
CA VAL A 118 -11.88 18.03 -6.06
C VAL A 118 -12.86 18.98 -5.37
N LEU A 119 -13.15 18.75 -4.09
CA LEU A 119 -14.05 19.59 -3.32
C LEU A 119 -13.51 21.03 -3.19
N SER A 120 -12.20 21.18 -2.96
CA SER A 120 -11.54 22.50 -2.92
C SER A 120 -11.69 23.25 -4.24
N GLU A 121 -11.49 22.59 -5.38
CA GLU A 121 -11.69 23.19 -6.70
C GLU A 121 -13.17 23.57 -6.95
N MET A 122 -14.11 22.74 -6.51
CA MET A 122 -15.54 23.05 -6.60
C MET A 122 -15.90 24.30 -5.78
N PHE A 123 -15.40 24.42 -4.54
CA PHE A 123 -15.62 25.61 -3.72
C PHE A 123 -15.03 26.86 -4.37
N ARG A 124 -13.83 26.77 -4.93
CA ARG A 124 -13.20 27.89 -5.63
C ARG A 124 -14.09 28.41 -6.76
N ARG A 125 -14.58 27.52 -7.62
CA ARG A 125 -15.45 27.90 -8.75
C ARG A 125 -16.82 28.39 -8.32
N ALA A 126 -17.39 27.80 -7.27
CA ALA A 126 -18.63 28.29 -6.70
C ALA A 126 -18.49 29.74 -6.23
N LEU A 127 -17.34 30.12 -5.68
CA LEU A 127 -17.03 31.49 -5.27
C LEU A 127 -16.74 32.44 -6.44
N ASP A 128 -16.17 31.93 -7.54
CA ASP A 128 -15.88 32.69 -8.76
C ASP A 128 -17.12 32.87 -9.69
N THR A 129 -18.31 32.45 -9.26
CA THR A 129 -19.55 32.55 -10.06
C THR A 129 -20.13 33.97 -9.98
N ASP A 130 -20.42 34.59 -11.13
CA ASP A 130 -20.87 36.00 -11.21
C ASP A 130 -22.28 36.27 -10.65
N SER A 131 -23.12 35.24 -10.53
CA SER A 131 -24.51 35.34 -10.06
C SER A 131 -24.64 34.85 -8.62
N GLU A 132 -25.19 35.69 -7.71
CA GLU A 132 -25.42 35.32 -6.31
C GLU A 132 -26.32 34.08 -6.16
N GLU A 133 -27.36 33.95 -7.00
CA GLU A 133 -28.27 32.80 -6.92
C GLU A 133 -27.57 31.49 -7.35
N GLU A 134 -26.69 31.58 -8.33
CA GLU A 134 -25.93 30.44 -8.85
C GLU A 134 -24.78 30.06 -7.90
N GLN A 135 -24.09 31.06 -7.35
CA GLN A 135 -23.11 30.90 -6.27
C GLN A 135 -23.73 30.17 -5.07
N TYR A 136 -24.93 30.58 -4.61
CA TYR A 136 -25.60 29.93 -3.48
C TYR A 136 -25.94 28.46 -3.77
N ARG A 137 -26.46 28.15 -4.97
CA ARG A 137 -26.74 26.77 -5.38
C ARG A 137 -25.47 25.92 -5.45
N ASN A 138 -24.40 26.47 -6.02
CA ASN A 138 -23.11 25.77 -6.17
C ASN A 138 -22.47 25.49 -4.80
N LEU A 139 -22.55 26.43 -3.86
CA LEU A 139 -22.07 26.24 -2.49
C LEU A 139 -22.83 25.13 -1.76
N ILE A 140 -24.17 25.07 -1.89
CA ILE A 140 -24.96 23.97 -1.30
C ILE A 140 -24.50 22.61 -1.84
N THR A 141 -24.24 22.50 -3.14
CA THR A 141 -23.74 21.26 -3.76
C THR A 141 -22.37 20.88 -3.19
N CYS A 142 -21.46 21.85 -3.01
CA CYS A 142 -20.17 21.62 -2.37
C CYS A 142 -20.33 21.11 -0.94
N TYR A 143 -21.19 21.74 -0.12
CA TYR A 143 -21.44 21.31 1.26
C TYR A 143 -22.04 19.90 1.36
N LYS A 144 -22.96 19.53 0.45
CA LYS A 144 -23.50 18.16 0.40
C LYS A 144 -22.39 17.15 0.14
N ARG A 145 -21.54 17.42 -0.86
CA ARG A 145 -20.41 16.54 -1.18
C ARG A 145 -19.39 16.45 -0.04
N TYR A 146 -19.16 17.54 0.69
CA TYR A 146 -18.33 17.53 1.89
C TYR A 146 -18.91 16.61 2.98
N ALA A 147 -20.22 16.70 3.23
CA ALA A 147 -20.90 15.82 4.17
C ALA A 147 -20.82 14.35 3.76
N ASP A 148 -20.97 14.05 2.47
CA ASP A 148 -20.85 12.69 1.93
C ASP A 148 -19.43 12.12 2.04
N ILE A 149 -18.39 12.96 2.09
CA ILE A 149 -17.00 12.50 2.32
C ILE A 149 -16.75 12.16 3.80
N LEU A 150 -17.48 12.82 4.72
CA LEU A 150 -17.31 12.64 6.17
C LEU A 150 -18.14 11.49 6.76
N LEU A 151 -19.24 11.11 6.11
CA LEU A 151 -20.21 10.11 6.55
C LEU A 151 -19.95 8.73 5.93
#